data_AF-A0A5S5DH11-F1
#
_entry.id   AF-A0A5S5DH11-F1
#
_cell.length_a   1.000
_cell.length_b   1.000
_cell.length_c   1.000
_cell.angle_alpha   90.00
_cell.angle_beta   90.00
_cell.angle_gamma   90.00
#
_symmetry.space_group_name_H-M   'P 1'
#
loop_
_entity.id
_entity.type
_entity.pdbx_description
1 polymer ?
#
loop_
_entity_poly.entity_id
_entity_poly.type
_entity_poly.pdbx_seq_one_letter_code
_entity_poly.pdbx_strand_id
1 'polypeptide(L)'
;MYLFVLFILCALAFLWYFFFQKLPSLRFKRYFDLRASLLWPEEQQADQLVRGSLLLELTQSFADGKGFLIESVRFSRKELHLRNFDKLYLDAANEGQQLSVAIYIARKYLSAIRNKELTVELTGYIVHKENKKSAAVARYSLRLDEQALPVAEDFA
;
A
#
# COMPACT_ATOMS: atom_id res chain seq x y z
N MET A 1 34.19 0.40 27.23
CA MET A 1 34.02 -0.67 26.22
C MET A 1 32.56 -0.89 25.83
N TYR A 2 31.62 -1.04 26.78
CA TYR A 2 30.19 -1.28 26.49
C TYR A 2 29.48 -0.17 25.69
N LEU A 3 29.81 1.11 25.91
CA LEU A 3 29.26 2.23 25.12
C LEU A 3 29.60 2.14 23.63
N PHE A 4 30.81 1.67 23.30
CA PHE A 4 31.24 1.51 21.91
C PHE A 4 30.49 0.38 21.21
N VAL A 5 30.26 -0.73 21.92
CA VAL A 5 29.47 -1.87 21.41
C VAL A 5 28.01 -1.48 21.18
N LEU A 6 27.41 -0.70 22.10
CA LEU A 6 26.04 -0.18 21.95
C LEU A 6 25.92 0.73 20.71
N PHE A 7 26.90 1.60 20.50
CA PHE A 7 26.91 2.51 19.35
C PHE A 7 27.00 1.74 18.01
N ILE A 8 27.85 0.72 17.94
CA ILE A 8 27.97 -0.15 16.76
C ILE A 8 26.64 -0.89 16.50
N LEU A 9 26.01 -1.45 17.53
CA LEU A 9 24.71 -2.12 17.40
C LEU A 9 23.60 -1.17 16.90
N CYS A 10 23.53 0.04 17.46
CA CYS A 10 22.59 1.07 17.01
C CYS A 10 22.84 1.48 15.57
N ALA A 11 24.10 1.67 15.17
CA ALA A 11 24.46 2.02 13.79
C ALA A 11 24.08 0.89 12.82
N LEU A 12 24.32 -0.36 13.18
CA LEU A 12 23.96 -1.53 12.36
C LEU A 12 22.43 -1.64 12.20
N ALA A 13 21.67 -1.45 13.29
CA ALA A 13 20.21 -1.46 13.26
C ALA A 13 19.64 -0.33 12.39
N PHE A 14 20.25 0.86 12.46
CA PHE A 14 19.85 2.01 11.64
C PHE A 14 20.14 1.77 10.15
N LEU A 15 21.33 1.27 9.82
CA LEU A 15 21.69 0.88 8.44
C LEU A 15 20.73 -0.19 7.90
N TRP A 16 20.46 -1.22 8.70
CA TRP A 16 19.50 -2.26 8.34
C TRP A 16 18.11 -1.67 8.03
N TYR A 17 17.59 -0.82 8.92
CA TYR A 17 16.32 -0.15 8.71
C TYR A 17 16.31 0.68 7.41
N PHE A 18 17.36 1.45 7.16
CA PHE A 18 17.44 2.31 5.98
C PHE A 18 17.48 1.50 4.67
N PHE A 19 18.33 0.47 4.60
CA PHE A 19 18.52 -0.35 3.41
C PHE A 19 17.31 -1.22 3.09
N PHE A 20 16.68 -1.83 4.10
CA PHE A 20 15.54 -2.73 3.90
C PHE A 20 14.20 -2.00 3.84
N GLN A 21 14.05 -0.87 4.54
CA GLN A 21 12.78 -0.15 4.53
C GLN A 21 12.72 1.01 3.54
N LYS A 22 13.67 1.96 3.58
CA LYS A 22 13.54 3.22 2.84
C LYS A 22 14.03 3.10 1.40
N LEU A 23 15.18 2.46 1.17
CA LEU A 23 15.82 2.40 -0.13
C LEU A 23 14.96 1.79 -1.26
N PRO A 24 14.23 0.67 -1.06
CA PRO A 24 13.43 0.05 -2.11
C PRO A 24 12.29 0.96 -2.59
N SER A 25 11.63 1.65 -1.66
CA SER A 25 10.55 2.60 -1.97
C SER A 25 11.04 3.83 -2.73
N LEU A 26 12.24 4.32 -2.41
CA LEU A 26 12.87 5.42 -3.14
C LEU A 26 13.29 5.01 -4.55
N ARG A 27 13.74 3.77 -4.75
CA ARG A 27 14.03 3.25 -6.09
C ARG A 27 12.77 3.15 -6.94
N PHE A 28 11.65 2.73 -6.36
CA PHE A 28 10.37 2.65 -7.07
C PHE A 28 9.92 4.03 -7.60
N LYS A 29 9.99 5.07 -6.76
CA LYS A 29 9.63 6.45 -7.12
C LYS A 29 10.46 7.05 -8.27
N ARG A 30 11.57 6.44 -8.66
CA ARG A 30 12.34 6.85 -9.84
C ARG A 30 11.68 6.43 -11.16
N TYR A 31 10.78 5.46 -11.13
CA TYR A 31 10.15 4.89 -12.32
C TYR A 31 8.66 5.21 -12.41
N PHE A 32 7.96 5.28 -11.28
CA PHE A 32 6.51 5.50 -11.27
C PHE A 32 6.10 6.39 -10.10
N ASP A 33 5.19 7.32 -10.37
CA ASP A 33 4.37 7.96 -9.35
C ASP A 33 3.00 7.29 -9.33
N LEU A 34 2.67 6.73 -8.17
CA LEU A 34 1.45 5.97 -7.95
C LEU A 34 0.73 6.59 -6.77
N ARG A 35 -0.55 6.89 -6.94
CA ARG A 35 -1.42 7.34 -5.87
C ARG A 35 -2.27 6.18 -5.41
N ALA A 36 -2.18 5.85 -4.13
CA ALA A 36 -3.09 4.90 -3.50
C ALA A 36 -4.17 5.67 -2.74
N SER A 37 -5.43 5.25 -2.84
CA SER A 37 -6.55 5.79 -2.09
C SER A 37 -7.53 4.69 -1.68
N LEU A 38 -8.27 4.92 -0.61
CA LEU A 38 -9.32 4.01 -0.14
C LEU A 38 -10.67 4.62 -0.42
N LEU A 39 -11.52 3.87 -1.09
CA LEU A 39 -12.89 4.23 -1.38
C LEU A 39 -13.81 3.25 -0.66
N TRP A 40 -14.83 3.78 0.01
CA TRP A 40 -15.88 2.98 0.62
C TRP A 40 -17.23 3.42 0.04
N PRO A 41 -18.08 2.47 -0.39
CA PRO A 41 -19.42 2.80 -0.82
C PRO A 41 -20.26 3.29 0.36
N GLU A 42 -21.11 4.29 0.11
CA GLU A 42 -22.03 4.92 1.07
C GLU A 42 -23.17 3.96 1.48
N GLU A 43 -23.71 3.22 0.52
CA GLU A 43 -24.69 2.17 0.78
C GLU A 43 -24.00 0.85 1.13
N GLN A 44 -23.95 0.55 2.43
CA GLN A 44 -23.56 -0.78 2.89
C GLN A 44 -24.72 -1.42 3.62
N GLN A 45 -25.16 -2.57 3.08
CA GLN A 45 -26.06 -3.46 3.78
C GLN A 45 -25.48 -3.83 5.16
N ALA A 46 -26.35 -4.23 6.09
CA ALA A 46 -26.03 -4.61 7.46
C ALA A 46 -25.20 -5.91 7.57
N ASP A 47 -24.23 -6.09 6.68
CA ASP A 47 -23.28 -7.18 6.72
C ASP A 47 -22.23 -6.95 7.81
N GLN A 48 -21.77 -8.07 8.37
CA GLN A 48 -20.68 -8.11 9.35
C GLN A 48 -19.34 -7.65 8.76
N LEU A 49 -19.22 -7.68 7.43
CA LEU A 49 -18.06 -7.25 6.66
C LEU A 49 -18.39 -6.01 5.86
N VAL A 50 -17.64 -4.95 6.10
CA VAL A 50 -17.65 -3.72 5.31
C VAL A 50 -16.70 -3.91 4.12
N ARG A 51 -17.25 -3.73 2.92
CA ARG A 51 -16.49 -3.81 1.67
C ARG A 51 -16.01 -2.41 1.28
N GLY A 52 -14.74 -2.28 0.97
CA GLY A 52 -14.16 -1.10 0.35
C GLY A 52 -13.38 -1.46 -0.90
N SER A 53 -12.72 -0.48 -1.48
CA SER A 53 -11.76 -0.67 -2.56
C SER A 53 -10.50 0.16 -2.34
N LEU A 54 -9.35 -0.47 -2.52
CA LEU A 54 -8.07 0.20 -2.70
C LEU A 54 -7.95 0.58 -4.17
N LEU A 55 -7.94 1.88 -4.45
CA LEU A 55 -7.71 2.42 -5.78
C LEU A 55 -6.22 2.77 -5.91
N LEU A 56 -5.61 2.30 -6.99
CA LEU A 56 -4.23 2.53 -7.37
C LEU A 56 -4.24 3.28 -8.70
N GLU A 57 -3.80 4.52 -8.69
CA GLU A 57 -3.78 5.39 -9.86
C GLU A 57 -2.34 5.68 -10.27
N LEU A 58 -1.98 5.29 -11.49
CA LEU A 58 -0.69 5.65 -12.07
C LEU A 58 -0.74 7.11 -12.52
N THR A 59 -0.18 8.00 -11.70
CA THR A 59 -0.22 9.45 -11.98
C THR A 59 0.81 9.82 -13.03
N GLN A 60 2.03 9.31 -12.90
CA GLN A 60 3.13 9.59 -13.83
C GLN A 60 4.00 8.37 -14.01
N SER A 61 4.47 8.16 -15.23
CA SER A 61 5.55 7.23 -15.53
C SER A 61 6.85 8.00 -15.78
N PHE A 62 7.96 7.48 -15.28
CA PHE A 62 9.28 8.08 -15.42
C PHE A 62 10.29 7.06 -15.95
N ALA A 63 11.37 7.57 -16.55
CA ALA A 63 12.52 6.80 -16.97
C ALA A 63 12.17 5.60 -17.91
N ASP A 64 12.89 4.49 -17.79
CA ASP A 64 12.76 3.30 -18.65
C ASP A 64 11.83 2.22 -18.08
N GLY A 65 10.94 2.60 -17.16
CA GLY A 65 9.87 1.73 -16.68
C GLY A 65 8.86 1.47 -17.80
N LYS A 66 8.65 0.20 -18.17
CA LYS A 66 7.60 -0.26 -19.08
C LYS A 66 6.30 -0.58 -18.33
N GLY A 67 6.41 -1.06 -17.10
CA GLY A 67 5.25 -1.28 -16.24
C GLY A 67 5.62 -1.82 -14.88
N PHE A 68 4.64 -1.91 -14.00
CA PHE A 68 4.79 -2.44 -12.65
C PHE A 68 3.81 -3.59 -12.43
N LEU A 69 4.36 -4.79 -12.23
CA LEU A 69 3.59 -5.96 -11.83
C LEU A 69 3.57 -6.04 -10.31
N ILE A 70 2.39 -5.84 -9.71
CA ILE A 70 2.13 -5.99 -8.29
C ILE A 70 1.75 -7.44 -8.03
N GLU A 71 2.52 -8.12 -7.18
CA GLU A 71 2.30 -9.52 -6.82
C GLU A 71 1.66 -9.68 -5.44
N SER A 72 1.85 -8.72 -4.55
CA SER A 72 1.18 -8.73 -3.25
C SER A 72 0.91 -7.33 -2.73
N VAL A 73 -0.19 -7.21 -1.99
CA VAL A 73 -0.56 -6.01 -1.25
C VAL A 73 -0.67 -6.37 0.23
N ARG A 74 0.02 -5.61 1.08
CA ARG A 74 0.03 -5.81 2.53
C ARG A 74 -0.38 -4.53 3.24
N PHE A 75 -1.31 -4.65 4.17
CA PHE A 75 -1.70 -3.56 5.07
C PHE A 75 -0.92 -3.65 6.40
N SER A 76 -0.60 -2.50 7.00
CA SER A 76 0.00 -2.45 8.35
C SER A 76 -0.95 -2.90 9.44
N ARG A 77 -2.26 -2.89 9.17
CA ARG A 77 -3.35 -3.28 10.06
C ARG A 77 -3.91 -4.62 9.59
N LYS A 78 -4.00 -5.59 10.50
CA LYS A 78 -4.45 -6.97 10.19
C LYS A 78 -5.96 -7.05 9.98
N GLU A 79 -6.68 -6.04 10.47
CA GLU A 79 -8.12 -5.91 10.38
C GLU A 79 -8.58 -5.69 8.93
N LEU A 80 -7.71 -5.10 8.10
CA LEU A 80 -7.90 -4.92 6.67
C LEU A 80 -7.28 -6.08 5.92
N HIS A 81 -8.08 -6.78 5.13
CA HIS A 81 -7.62 -7.91 4.35
C HIS A 81 -8.18 -7.88 2.93
N LEU A 82 -7.38 -8.43 2.01
CA LEU A 82 -7.80 -8.75 0.65
C LEU A 82 -8.19 -10.21 0.64
N ARG A 83 -9.41 -10.51 0.18
CA ARG A 83 -9.88 -11.90 0.13
C ARG A 83 -9.25 -12.65 -1.04
N ASN A 84 -9.28 -12.04 -2.23
CA ASN A 84 -8.73 -12.59 -3.46
C ASN A 84 -7.93 -11.47 -4.15
N PHE A 85 -6.61 -11.48 -4.00
CA PHE A 85 -5.73 -10.58 -4.74
C PHE A 85 -5.05 -11.38 -5.85
N ASP A 86 -5.40 -11.07 -7.09
CA ASP A 86 -4.65 -11.50 -8.26
C ASP A 86 -3.60 -10.45 -8.61
N LYS A 87 -2.57 -10.87 -9.36
CA LYS A 87 -1.50 -9.98 -9.79
C LYS A 87 -2.08 -8.82 -10.60
N LEU A 88 -1.70 -7.60 -10.25
CA LEU A 88 -2.09 -6.41 -11.00
C LEU A 88 -0.93 -5.91 -11.84
N TYR A 89 -1.22 -5.48 -13.06
CA TYR A 89 -0.22 -4.89 -13.94
C TYR A 89 -0.60 -3.46 -14.28
N LEU A 90 0.27 -2.53 -13.90
CA LEU A 90 0.20 -1.13 -14.29
C LEU A 90 1.10 -0.92 -15.50
N ASP A 91 0.52 -0.44 -16.58
CA ASP A 91 1.22 -0.17 -17.82
C ASP A 91 1.68 1.28 -17.87
N ALA A 92 2.98 1.50 -18.06
CA ALA A 92 3.55 2.85 -18.17
C ALA A 92 2.97 3.62 -19.37
N ALA A 93 2.54 2.92 -20.42
CA ALA A 93 1.95 3.55 -21.60
C ALA A 93 0.57 4.18 -21.32
N ASN A 94 -0.11 3.74 -20.26
CA ASN A 94 -1.44 4.20 -19.87
C ASN A 94 -1.36 5.10 -18.64
N GLU A 95 -0.81 6.30 -18.81
CA GLU A 95 -0.84 7.31 -17.74
C GLU A 95 -2.29 7.65 -17.37
N GLY A 96 -2.56 7.73 -16.07
CA GLY A 96 -3.93 7.83 -15.53
C GLY A 96 -4.65 6.49 -15.39
N GLN A 97 -4.00 5.35 -15.65
CA GLN A 97 -4.60 4.04 -15.39
C GLN A 97 -4.97 3.90 -13.91
N GLN A 98 -6.24 3.57 -13.67
CA GLN A 98 -6.77 3.28 -12.34
C GLN A 98 -7.09 1.80 -12.21
N LEU A 99 -6.53 1.17 -11.18
CA LEU A 99 -6.83 -0.21 -10.79
C LEU A 99 -7.48 -0.20 -9.42
N SER A 100 -8.58 -0.93 -9.27
CA SER A 100 -9.26 -1.07 -7.99
C SER A 100 -9.17 -2.50 -7.48
N VAL A 101 -8.96 -2.65 -6.17
CA VAL A 101 -8.92 -3.94 -5.51
C VAL A 101 -9.89 -3.94 -4.34
N ALA A 102 -10.75 -4.95 -4.28
CA ALA A 102 -11.69 -5.09 -3.17
C ALA A 102 -10.95 -5.37 -1.86
N ILE A 103 -11.26 -4.57 -0.85
CA ILE A 103 -10.78 -4.74 0.52
C ILE A 103 -11.97 -5.01 1.44
N TYR A 104 -11.69 -5.74 2.52
CA TYR A 104 -12.70 -6.10 3.50
C TYR A 104 -12.20 -5.77 4.89
N ILE A 105 -13.12 -5.29 5.73
CA ILE A 105 -12.89 -5.10 7.15
C ILE A 105 -14.13 -5.55 7.93
N ALA A 106 -13.93 -6.19 9.07
CA ALA A 106 -15.06 -6.50 9.94
C ALA A 106 -15.59 -5.22 10.60
N ARG A 107 -16.92 -5.07 10.66
CA ARG A 107 -17.59 -3.87 11.16
C ARG A 107 -17.11 -3.46 12.57
N LYS A 108 -16.84 -4.43 13.45
CA LYS A 108 -16.30 -4.21 14.80
C LYS A 108 -14.93 -3.51 14.86
N TYR A 109 -14.16 -3.53 13.78
CA TYR A 109 -12.85 -2.90 13.70
C TYR A 109 -12.88 -1.51 13.05
N LEU A 110 -14.04 -1.05 12.55
CA LEU A 110 -14.18 0.27 11.92
C LEU A 110 -13.80 1.41 12.86
N SER A 111 -14.32 1.38 14.09
CA SER A 111 -13.98 2.38 15.12
C SER A 111 -12.49 2.34 15.47
N ALA A 112 -11.89 1.15 15.47
CA ALA A 112 -10.48 0.96 15.79
C ALA A 112 -9.53 1.46 14.69
N ILE A 113 -9.97 1.53 13.43
CA ILE A 113 -9.16 2.04 12.31
C ILE A 113 -9.46 3.51 11.97
N ARG A 114 -10.57 4.07 12.48
CA ARG A 114 -10.96 5.46 12.29
C ARG A 114 -9.85 6.40 12.76
N ASN A 115 -9.51 7.41 11.95
CA ASN A 115 -8.47 8.42 12.21
C ASN A 115 -7.05 7.86 12.43
N LYS A 116 -6.79 6.60 12.06
CA LYS A 116 -5.45 6.01 12.12
C LYS A 116 -4.78 6.04 10.76
N GLU A 117 -3.46 6.23 10.81
CA GLU A 117 -2.61 6.06 9.63
C GLU A 117 -2.50 4.57 9.29
N LEU A 118 -2.84 4.25 8.04
CA LEU A 118 -2.72 2.94 7.44
C LEU A 118 -1.55 2.96 6.47
N THR A 119 -0.65 1.99 6.55
CA THR A 119 0.40 1.83 5.54
C THR A 119 0.03 0.69 4.62
N VAL A 120 0.07 0.94 3.31
CA VAL A 120 -0.09 -0.06 2.27
C VAL A 120 1.26 -0.31 1.62
N GLU A 121 1.71 -1.55 1.63
CA GLU A 121 2.91 -2.01 0.94
C GLU A 121 2.51 -2.82 -0.30
N LEU A 122 2.94 -2.36 -1.47
CA LEU A 122 2.81 -3.06 -2.75
C LEU A 122 4.17 -3.69 -3.06
N THR A 123 4.22 -4.99 -3.25
CA THR A 123 5.44 -5.72 -3.60
C THR A 123 5.28 -6.36 -4.96
N GLY A 124 6.34 -6.31 -5.78
CA GLY A 124 6.35 -6.95 -7.08
C GLY A 124 7.59 -6.59 -7.89
N TYR A 125 7.43 -6.44 -9.21
CA TYR A 125 8.53 -6.17 -10.14
C TYR A 125 8.24 -5.01 -11.08
N ILE A 126 9.22 -4.14 -11.24
CA ILE A 126 9.28 -3.18 -12.35
C ILE A 126 9.77 -3.94 -13.58
N VAL A 127 8.99 -3.87 -14.66
CA VAL A 127 9.37 -4.32 -15.99
C VAL A 127 10.00 -3.13 -16.70
N HIS A 128 11.24 -3.29 -17.14
CA HIS A 128 11.98 -2.27 -17.90
C HIS A 128 11.66 -2.39 -19.39
N LYS A 129 11.90 -1.32 -20.17
CA LYS A 129 11.76 -1.36 -21.65
C LYS A 129 12.57 -2.47 -22.31
N GLU A 130 13.74 -2.79 -21.75
CA GLU A 130 14.60 -3.92 -22.18
C GLU A 130 14.07 -5.31 -21.75
N ASN A 131 12.84 -5.41 -21.24
CA ASN A 131 12.22 -6.61 -20.66
C ASN A 131 12.98 -7.21 -19.46
N LYS A 132 13.93 -6.47 -18.87
CA LYS A 132 14.52 -6.81 -17.57
C LYS A 132 13.49 -6.61 -16.46
N LYS A 133 13.58 -7.40 -15.40
CA LYS A 133 12.71 -7.32 -14.22
C LYS A 133 13.55 -6.96 -13.00
N SER A 134 13.11 -5.97 -12.24
CA SER A 134 13.74 -5.62 -10.96
C SER A 134 12.71 -5.62 -9.84
N ALA A 135 13.01 -6.30 -8.74
CA ALA A 135 12.15 -6.29 -7.56
C ALA A 135 11.96 -4.85 -7.06
N ALA A 136 10.71 -4.53 -6.71
CA ALA A 136 10.34 -3.22 -6.21
C ALA A 136 9.29 -3.33 -5.12
N VAL A 137 9.36 -2.39 -4.20
CA VAL A 137 8.41 -2.24 -3.10
C VAL A 137 7.97 -0.80 -3.08
N ALA A 138 6.67 -0.56 -3.13
CA ALA A 138 6.08 0.76 -2.99
C ALA A 138 5.30 0.83 -1.68
N ARG A 139 5.52 1.87 -0.88
CA ARG A 139 4.83 2.05 0.41
C ARG A 139 4.08 3.37 0.42
N TYR A 140 2.82 3.31 0.83
CA TYR A 140 1.91 4.44 0.89
C TYR A 140 1.31 4.56 2.27
N SER A 141 1.40 5.75 2.86
CA SER A 141 0.64 6.11 4.03
C SER A 141 -0.70 6.69 3.60
N LEU A 142 -1.78 6.03 4.00
CA LEU A 142 -3.15 6.44 3.75
C LEU A 142 -3.77 6.84 5.09
N ARG A 143 -4.52 7.94 5.08
CA ARG A 143 -5.39 8.30 6.20
C ARG A 143 -6.82 7.94 5.81
N LEU A 144 -7.50 7.24 6.71
CA LEU A 144 -8.95 7.03 6.60
C LEU A 144 -9.62 8.29 7.13
N ASP A 145 -9.99 9.19 6.23
CA ASP A 145 -10.74 10.40 6.59
C ASP A 145 -12.15 10.05 7.08
N GLU A 146 -12.62 10.79 8.08
CA GLU A 146 -13.88 10.60 8.80
C GLU A 146 -15.11 10.53 7.89
N GLN A 147 -15.07 11.20 6.74
CA GLN A 147 -16.17 11.28 5.78
C GLN A 147 -16.26 10.06 4.85
N ALA A 148 -15.23 9.20 4.83
CA ALA A 148 -15.16 8.09 3.90
C ALA A 148 -15.54 6.74 4.54
N LEU A 149 -15.80 6.65 5.84
CA LEU A 149 -16.17 5.38 6.49
C LEU A 149 -17.68 5.35 6.80
N PRO A 150 -18.39 4.25 6.47
CA PRO A 150 -19.79 4.12 6.87
C PRO A 150 -19.89 4.18 8.40
N VAL A 151 -20.89 4.91 8.89
CA VAL A 151 -21.15 5.05 10.32
C VAL A 151 -21.44 3.66 10.88
N ALA A 152 -20.63 3.23 11.83
CA ALA A 152 -20.99 2.09 12.67
C ALA A 152 -22.12 2.60 13.57
N GLU A 153 -23.37 2.38 13.19
CA GLU A 153 -24.47 2.54 14.14
C GLU A 153 -24.24 1.53 15.26
N ASP A 154 -24.05 2.05 16.47
CA ASP A 154 -23.93 1.26 17.69
C ASP A 154 -25.25 0.51 17.90
N PHE A 155 -25.25 -0.78 17.59
CA PHE A 155 -26.31 -1.67 18.06
C PHE A 155 -26.01 -2.00 19.52
N ALA A 156 -26.73 -1.32 20.41
CA ALA A 156 -26.81 -1.61 21.84
C ALA A 156 -27.36 -3.01 22.13
#